data_AF-T0T0K6-F1
#
_entry.id   AF-T0T0K6-F1
#
_cell.length_a   1.000
_cell.length_b   1.000
_cell.length_c   1.000
_cell.angle_alpha   90.00
_cell.angle_beta   90.00
_cell.angle_gamma   90.00
#
_symmetry.space_group_name_H-M   'P 1'
#
loop_
_entity.id
_entity.type
_entity.pdbx_description
1 polymer ?
#
loop_
_entity_poly.entity_id
_entity_poly.type
_entity_poly.pdbx_seq_one_letter_code
_entity_poly.pdbx_strand_id
1 'polypeptide(L)'
;MKNLIFVFLLFACATKRDYLDNGRKYYDSGMYHKAMEEFQLGLKVNPANADLNIGLKRSQDKIYEVELLKVRDSRLAGDPMTALQKIRELDKNMREWNLNTDINGSEFRKTELEKLLLNLKGYLASDLEKGFVLKTHKTLTSFRDVLGPIDGYQVYENEIIAKGKEKCTQIIIDQKFYNIFTSKYCEYFGEGHNIVISTDEELYKFDGASYIIDNIKVPGANYIASSRLYNSNGKQGISSKTKLHFSYNEKSSNPSKTTNYTDQESYWTTERETYWVNEVYYAKEMKCNYLNTYNPCQMITAKKTRTVPKFRDKKVKKYRDVSKSYTFKVRQVDQNLRLTGQTEITIDGKKVIVSHNFYETYSDYEHNESSSLKGLRPKNLSLKDVQNWKNAFIQRVTSDLYYQVHNHWRAKYCKKSGSPVDQGEFMMRCALVASDNEPFLDEWSQNFSGLAYKEMKELLKI
;
A
#
# COMPACT_ATOMS: atom_id res chain seq x y z
N MET A 1 30.82 38.10 -53.98
CA MET A 1 31.77 37.27 -53.20
C MET A 1 30.92 36.33 -52.35
N LYS A 2 30.46 35.18 -52.87
CA LYS A 2 31.16 33.88 -52.92
C LYS A 2 31.78 33.50 -51.57
N ASN A 3 31.02 32.75 -50.76
CA ASN A 3 31.47 31.45 -50.25
C ASN A 3 30.27 30.64 -49.71
N LEU A 4 29.89 29.70 -50.58
CA LEU A 4 29.01 28.58 -50.36
C LEU A 4 29.81 27.53 -49.56
N ILE A 5 29.44 27.26 -48.31
CA ILE A 5 29.93 26.07 -47.60
C ILE A 5 28.71 25.19 -47.32
N PHE A 6 28.45 24.35 -48.31
CA PHE A 6 27.54 23.23 -48.27
C PHE A 6 28.24 22.12 -47.48
N VAL A 7 27.92 21.97 -46.19
CA VAL A 7 28.41 20.84 -45.38
C VAL A 7 27.58 19.61 -45.76
N PHE A 8 28.26 18.72 -46.47
CA PHE A 8 27.80 17.41 -46.91
C PHE A 8 27.18 16.60 -45.76
N LEU A 9 25.95 16.15 -46.01
CA LEU A 9 25.34 14.95 -45.44
C LEU A 9 26.37 13.79 -45.47
N LEU A 10 26.87 13.40 -44.31
CA LEU A 10 27.70 12.22 -44.14
C LEU A 10 27.17 11.39 -42.97
N PHE A 11 26.85 10.13 -43.30
CA PHE A 11 26.68 8.98 -42.41
C PHE A 11 25.45 8.93 -41.49
N ALA A 12 24.29 8.65 -42.09
CA ALA A 12 23.32 7.74 -41.49
C ALA A 12 22.98 6.60 -42.47
N CYS A 13 23.99 5.89 -42.97
CA CYS A 13 23.82 4.48 -43.32
C CYS A 13 23.70 3.69 -42.00
N ALA A 14 22.65 3.96 -41.24
CA ALA A 14 22.12 2.96 -40.34
C ALA A 14 21.80 1.78 -41.24
N THR A 15 22.54 0.69 -41.11
CA THR A 15 22.26 -0.56 -41.79
C THR A 15 20.76 -0.79 -41.67
N LYS A 16 20.05 -0.75 -42.81
CA LYS A 16 18.60 -0.95 -42.85
C LYS A 16 18.36 -2.29 -42.16
N ARG A 17 17.90 -2.26 -40.90
CA ARG A 17 17.72 -3.48 -40.11
C ARG A 17 16.68 -4.30 -40.83
N ASP A 18 17.11 -5.40 -41.41
CA ASP A 18 16.22 -6.29 -42.16
C ASP A 18 15.50 -7.21 -41.17
N TYR A 19 14.38 -6.70 -40.64
CA TYR A 19 13.52 -7.44 -39.71
C TYR A 19 12.99 -8.74 -40.33
N LEU A 20 12.81 -8.78 -41.66
CA LEU A 20 12.31 -9.96 -42.35
C LEU A 20 13.39 -11.06 -42.39
N ASP A 21 14.61 -10.72 -42.81
CA ASP A 21 15.71 -11.69 -42.88
C ASP A 21 16.16 -12.17 -41.50
N ASN A 22 16.21 -11.28 -40.50
CA ASN A 22 16.50 -11.68 -39.12
C ASN A 22 15.40 -12.59 -38.55
N GLY A 23 14.13 -12.25 -38.77
CA GLY A 23 13.01 -13.07 -38.35
C GLY A 23 13.05 -14.46 -38.98
N ARG A 24 13.32 -14.55 -40.29
CA ARG A 24 13.53 -15.84 -41.00
C ARG A 24 14.70 -16.63 -40.44
N LYS A 25 15.85 -15.99 -40.23
CA LYS A 25 17.02 -16.63 -39.63
C LYS A 25 16.72 -17.21 -38.25
N TYR A 26 16.03 -16.47 -37.39
CA TYR A 26 15.60 -16.98 -36.09
C TYR A 26 14.60 -18.12 -36.20
N TYR A 27 13.65 -18.01 -37.14
CA TYR A 27 12.65 -19.04 -37.40
C TYR A 27 13.31 -20.35 -37.86
N ASP A 28 14.21 -20.29 -38.84
CA ASP A 28 14.93 -21.44 -39.39
C ASP A 28 15.87 -22.09 -38.35
N SER A 29 16.31 -21.31 -37.35
CA SER A 29 17.11 -21.80 -36.22
C SER A 29 16.26 -22.37 -35.07
N GLY A 30 14.94 -22.45 -35.21
CA GLY A 30 14.02 -22.92 -34.16
C GLY A 30 13.79 -21.93 -33.01
N MET A 31 14.28 -20.69 -33.11
CA MET A 31 14.12 -19.64 -32.10
C MET A 31 12.82 -18.85 -32.33
N TYR A 32 11.68 -19.53 -32.30
CA TYR A 32 10.40 -18.97 -32.75
C TYR A 32 9.93 -17.72 -31.98
N HIS A 33 10.17 -17.63 -30.67
CA HIS A 33 9.86 -16.41 -29.90
C HIS A 33 10.66 -15.18 -30.37
N LYS A 34 11.95 -15.36 -30.70
CA LYS A 34 12.78 -14.27 -31.24
C LYS A 34 12.36 -13.92 -32.67
N ALA A 35 11.99 -14.91 -33.46
CA ALA A 35 11.44 -14.69 -34.79
C ALA A 35 10.15 -13.85 -34.73
N MET A 36 9.22 -14.21 -33.84
CA MET A 36 7.99 -13.46 -33.57
C MET A 36 8.28 -12.00 -33.20
N GLU A 37 9.24 -11.76 -32.29
CA GLU A 37 9.64 -10.43 -31.87
C GLU A 37 10.18 -9.59 -33.04
N GLU A 38 11.10 -10.14 -33.86
CA GLU A 38 11.62 -9.44 -35.04
C GLU A 38 10.52 -9.12 -36.06
N PHE A 39 9.59 -10.05 -36.31
CA PHE A 39 8.46 -9.79 -37.22
C PHE A 39 7.52 -8.71 -36.68
N GLN A 40 7.23 -8.70 -35.38
CA GLN A 40 6.44 -7.64 -34.73
C GLN A 40 7.14 -6.28 -34.82
N LEU A 41 8.46 -6.22 -34.61
CA LEU A 41 9.24 -4.99 -34.79
C LEU A 41 9.20 -4.50 -36.24
N GLY A 42 9.31 -5.41 -37.21
CA GLY A 42 9.16 -5.08 -38.63
C GLY A 42 7.78 -4.50 -38.95
N LEU A 43 6.70 -5.08 -38.40
CA LEU A 43 5.33 -4.60 -38.62
C LEU A 43 5.07 -3.23 -37.99
N LYS A 44 5.79 -2.85 -36.92
CA LYS A 44 5.74 -1.48 -36.39
C LYS A 44 6.30 -0.45 -37.38
N VAL A 45 7.28 -0.86 -38.20
CA VAL A 45 7.90 0.01 -39.21
C VAL A 45 7.11 0.01 -40.51
N ASN A 46 6.60 -1.14 -40.94
CA ASN A 46 5.77 -1.27 -42.13
C ASN A 46 4.58 -2.21 -41.86
N PRO A 47 3.43 -1.68 -41.38
CA PRO A 47 2.26 -2.49 -41.04
C PRO A 47 1.64 -3.26 -42.22
N ALA A 48 1.83 -2.78 -43.46
CA ALA A 48 1.23 -3.36 -44.66
C ALA A 48 2.09 -4.48 -45.29
N ASN A 49 3.23 -4.83 -44.69
CA ASN A 49 4.11 -5.86 -45.24
C ASN A 49 3.51 -7.26 -45.06
N ALA A 50 3.11 -7.89 -46.17
CA ALA A 50 2.51 -9.22 -46.18
C ALA A 50 3.47 -10.32 -45.69
N ASP A 51 4.75 -10.26 -46.06
CA ASP A 51 5.74 -11.28 -45.68
C ASP A 51 6.01 -11.29 -44.17
N LEU A 52 6.05 -10.11 -43.55
CA LEU A 52 6.19 -9.99 -42.09
C LEU A 52 4.98 -10.56 -41.36
N ASN A 53 3.76 -10.33 -41.87
CA ASN A 53 2.54 -10.92 -41.31
C ASN A 53 2.54 -12.45 -41.46
N ILE A 54 2.96 -12.97 -42.62
CA ILE A 54 3.10 -14.42 -42.85
C ILE A 54 4.15 -15.02 -41.89
N GLY A 55 5.30 -14.37 -41.73
CA GLY A 55 6.36 -14.79 -40.81
C GLY A 55 5.93 -14.79 -39.35
N LEU A 56 5.18 -13.75 -38.94
CA LEU A 56 4.60 -13.65 -37.61
C LEU A 56 3.64 -14.83 -37.34
N LYS A 57 2.70 -15.07 -38.26
CA LYS A 57 1.73 -16.15 -38.12
C LYS A 57 2.40 -17.53 -38.06
N ARG A 58 3.37 -17.80 -38.95
CA ARG A 58 4.17 -19.04 -38.92
C ARG A 58 4.92 -19.21 -37.60
N SER A 59 5.51 -18.14 -37.07
CA SER A 59 6.17 -18.17 -35.77
C SER A 59 5.20 -18.50 -34.64
N GLN A 60 4.01 -17.89 -34.65
CA GLN A 60 2.95 -18.16 -33.66
C GLN A 60 2.47 -19.61 -33.74
N ASP A 61 2.25 -20.15 -34.94
CA ASP A 61 1.89 -21.56 -35.16
C ASP A 61 2.97 -22.50 -34.58
N LYS A 62 4.25 -22.20 -34.82
CA LYS A 62 5.36 -23.02 -34.29
C LYS A 62 5.56 -22.90 -32.78
N ILE A 63 5.37 -21.70 -32.21
CA ILE A 63 5.35 -21.54 -30.76
C ILE A 63 4.21 -22.39 -30.18
N TYR A 64 3.03 -22.35 -30.79
CA TYR A 64 1.89 -23.13 -30.34
C TYR A 64 2.17 -24.64 -30.34
N GLU A 65 2.71 -25.18 -31.43
CA GLU A 65 3.10 -26.60 -31.52
C GLU A 65 4.11 -26.97 -30.41
N VAL A 66 5.15 -26.17 -30.23
CA VAL A 66 6.20 -26.42 -29.23
C VAL A 66 5.65 -26.35 -27.81
N GLU A 67 4.81 -25.37 -27.50
CA GLU A 67 4.19 -25.26 -26.17
C GLU A 67 3.21 -26.39 -25.90
N LEU A 68 2.48 -26.87 -26.91
CA LEU A 68 1.60 -28.02 -26.76
C LEU A 68 2.39 -29.32 -26.51
N LEU A 69 3.60 -29.46 -27.08
CA LEU A 69 4.52 -30.53 -26.69
C LEU A 69 4.96 -30.41 -25.23
N LYS A 70 5.24 -29.20 -24.73
CA LYS A 70 5.57 -28.99 -23.31
C LYS A 70 4.41 -29.30 -22.36
N VAL A 71 3.16 -29.11 -22.80
CA VAL A 71 1.95 -29.56 -22.08
C VAL A 71 1.97 -31.08 -21.95
N ARG A 72 2.17 -31.78 -23.08
CA ARG A 72 2.29 -33.24 -23.11
C ARG A 72 3.43 -33.73 -22.21
N ASP A 73 4.60 -33.11 -22.27
CA ASP A 73 5.75 -33.51 -21.46
C ASP A 73 5.46 -33.37 -19.96
N SER A 74 4.85 -32.26 -19.53
CA SER A 74 4.41 -32.09 -18.14
C SER A 74 3.37 -33.14 -17.73
N ARG A 75 2.43 -33.48 -18.62
CA ARG A 75 1.44 -34.54 -18.35
C ARG A 75 2.13 -35.90 -18.18
N LEU A 76 3.07 -36.24 -19.05
CA LEU A 76 3.82 -37.51 -18.99
C LEU A 76 4.75 -37.58 -17.79
N ALA A 77 5.21 -36.44 -17.27
CA ALA A 77 5.96 -36.35 -16.02
C ALA A 77 5.10 -36.57 -14.76
N GLY A 78 3.78 -36.80 -14.90
CA GLY A 78 2.88 -37.01 -13.77
C GLY A 78 2.45 -35.73 -13.05
N ASP A 79 2.62 -34.57 -13.69
CA ASP A 79 2.23 -33.27 -13.16
C ASP A 79 1.09 -32.64 -13.99
N PRO A 80 -0.16 -33.11 -13.78
CA PRO A 80 -1.32 -32.60 -14.51
C PRO A 80 -1.60 -31.13 -14.20
N MET A 81 -1.24 -30.64 -13.01
CA MET A 81 -1.51 -29.26 -12.61
C MET A 81 -0.65 -28.27 -13.41
N THR A 82 0.65 -28.53 -13.52
CA THR A 82 1.54 -27.72 -14.38
C THR A 82 1.12 -27.81 -15.84
N ALA A 83 0.73 -28.99 -16.33
CA ALA A 83 0.27 -29.14 -17.70
C ALA A 83 -1.02 -28.34 -17.98
N LEU A 84 -1.98 -28.35 -17.05
CA LEU A 84 -3.23 -27.56 -17.14
C LEU A 84 -2.98 -26.05 -17.12
N GLN A 85 -2.03 -25.58 -16.30
CA GLN A 85 -1.63 -24.17 -16.29
C GLN A 85 -1.03 -23.75 -17.64
N LYS A 86 -0.11 -24.56 -18.18
CA LYS A 86 0.51 -24.30 -19.49
C LYS A 86 -0.51 -24.23 -20.61
N ILE A 87 -1.47 -25.16 -20.67
CA ILE A 87 -2.48 -25.14 -21.74
C ILE A 87 -3.47 -23.99 -21.59
N ARG A 88 -3.79 -23.54 -20.36
CA ARG A 88 -4.54 -22.30 -20.15
C ARG A 88 -3.79 -21.09 -20.71
N GLU A 89 -2.50 -20.98 -20.40
CA GLU A 89 -1.66 -19.89 -20.89
C GLU A 89 -1.58 -19.93 -22.43
N LEU A 90 -1.43 -21.13 -22.99
CA LEU A 90 -1.45 -21.34 -24.43
C LEU A 90 -2.77 -20.89 -25.07
N ASP A 91 -3.92 -21.26 -24.50
CA ASP A 91 -5.24 -20.84 -24.98
C ASP A 91 -5.43 -19.32 -24.89
N LYS A 92 -4.88 -18.69 -23.84
CA LYS A 92 -4.86 -17.23 -23.73
C LYS A 92 -4.06 -16.61 -24.87
N ASN A 93 -2.85 -17.11 -25.13
CA ASN A 93 -2.00 -16.63 -26.22
C ASN A 93 -2.67 -16.82 -27.59
N MET A 94 -3.34 -17.95 -27.84
CA MET A 94 -4.09 -18.18 -29.07
C MET A 94 -5.17 -17.12 -29.30
N ARG A 95 -5.93 -16.76 -28.26
CA ARG A 95 -6.96 -15.71 -28.33
C ARG A 95 -6.33 -14.35 -28.61
N GLU A 96 -5.23 -14.02 -27.94
CA GLU A 96 -4.50 -12.76 -28.15
C GLU A 96 -3.91 -12.65 -29.56
N TRP A 97 -3.48 -13.77 -30.14
CA TRP A 97 -2.90 -13.83 -31.48
C TRP A 97 -3.95 -13.99 -32.59
N ASN A 98 -5.22 -14.19 -32.25
CA ASN A 98 -6.28 -14.57 -33.18
C ASN A 98 -5.86 -15.78 -34.04
N LEU A 99 -5.23 -16.77 -33.40
CA LEU A 99 -4.65 -17.93 -34.06
C LEU A 99 -5.73 -19.01 -34.29
N ASN A 100 -5.87 -19.43 -35.55
CA ASN A 100 -6.65 -20.60 -35.92
C ASN A 100 -5.69 -21.76 -36.19
N THR A 101 -5.76 -22.79 -35.38
CA THR A 101 -4.99 -24.02 -35.57
C THR A 101 -5.53 -24.80 -36.77
N ASP A 102 -4.65 -25.52 -37.45
CA ASP A 102 -5.08 -26.49 -38.47
C ASP A 102 -5.80 -27.68 -37.81
N ILE A 103 -6.32 -28.58 -38.65
CA ILE A 103 -7.08 -29.76 -38.17
C ILE A 103 -6.21 -30.62 -37.26
N ASN A 104 -4.95 -30.84 -37.63
CA ASN A 104 -4.01 -31.69 -36.89
C ASN A 104 -3.69 -31.11 -35.50
N GLY A 105 -3.40 -29.82 -35.41
CA GLY A 105 -3.14 -29.14 -34.15
C GLY A 105 -4.37 -29.13 -33.23
N SER A 106 -5.55 -28.94 -33.83
CA SER A 106 -6.82 -28.97 -33.10
C SER A 106 -7.13 -30.37 -32.54
N GLU A 107 -6.91 -31.42 -33.33
CA GLU A 107 -7.09 -32.82 -32.91
C GLU A 107 -6.06 -33.25 -31.86
N PHE A 108 -4.80 -32.85 -32.03
CA PHE A 108 -3.75 -33.10 -31.05
C PHE A 108 -4.05 -32.40 -29.71
N ARG A 109 -4.49 -31.13 -29.74
CA ARG A 109 -4.94 -30.42 -28.54
C ARG A 109 -6.12 -31.12 -27.86
N LYS A 110 -7.13 -31.53 -28.63
CA LYS A 110 -8.29 -32.25 -28.10
C LYS A 110 -7.84 -33.52 -27.36
N THR A 111 -7.01 -34.33 -28.03
CA THR A 111 -6.47 -35.58 -27.47
C THR A 111 -5.67 -35.34 -26.19
N GLU A 112 -4.85 -34.28 -26.14
CA GLU A 112 -4.08 -33.97 -24.94
C GLU A 112 -4.98 -33.47 -23.79
N LEU A 113 -6.05 -32.72 -24.08
CA LEU A 113 -7.02 -32.30 -23.08
C LEU A 113 -7.83 -33.48 -22.50
N GLU A 114 -8.23 -34.45 -23.33
CA GLU A 114 -8.88 -35.68 -22.87
C GLU A 114 -7.97 -36.47 -21.91
N LYS A 115 -6.69 -36.63 -22.27
CA LYS A 115 -5.71 -37.28 -21.38
C LYS A 115 -5.42 -36.47 -20.11
N LEU A 116 -5.42 -35.14 -20.20
CA LEU A 116 -5.26 -34.28 -19.03
C LEU A 116 -6.44 -34.41 -18.08
N LEU A 117 -7.67 -34.48 -18.59
CA LEU A 117 -8.85 -34.72 -17.77
C LEU A 117 -8.75 -36.06 -17.02
N LEU A 118 -8.31 -37.13 -17.70
CA LEU A 118 -8.08 -38.43 -17.09
C LEU A 118 -7.01 -38.38 -15.98
N ASN A 119 -5.86 -37.73 -16.26
CA ASN A 119 -4.80 -37.57 -15.27
C ASN A 119 -5.25 -36.71 -14.07
N LEU A 120 -6.01 -35.64 -14.33
CA LEU A 120 -6.58 -34.79 -13.28
C LEU A 120 -7.57 -35.60 -12.42
N LYS A 121 -8.41 -36.45 -13.04
CA LYS A 121 -9.30 -37.36 -12.31
C LYS A 121 -8.51 -38.28 -11.38
N GLY A 122 -7.41 -38.86 -11.87
CA GLY A 122 -6.51 -39.67 -11.03
C GLY A 122 -5.85 -38.88 -9.89
N TYR A 123 -5.41 -37.64 -10.17
CA TYR A 123 -4.83 -36.75 -9.17
C TYR A 123 -5.82 -36.38 -8.05
N LEU A 124 -7.05 -36.04 -8.44
CA LEU A 124 -8.12 -35.64 -7.52
C LEU A 124 -8.79 -36.81 -6.80
N ALA A 125 -8.57 -38.05 -7.24
CA ALA A 125 -9.15 -39.25 -6.62
C ALA A 125 -8.78 -39.34 -5.14
N SER A 126 -7.50 -39.09 -4.79
CA SER A 126 -7.07 -39.19 -3.38
C SER A 126 -7.70 -38.13 -2.48
N ASP A 127 -7.93 -36.91 -2.98
CA ASP A 127 -8.61 -35.85 -2.23
C ASP A 127 -10.10 -36.20 -2.06
N LEU A 128 -10.72 -36.76 -3.11
CA LEU A 128 -12.11 -37.20 -3.06
C LEU A 128 -12.31 -38.39 -2.09
N GLU A 129 -11.39 -39.35 -2.07
CA GLU A 129 -11.38 -40.48 -1.11
C GLU A 129 -11.24 -40.02 0.34
N LYS A 130 -10.47 -38.96 0.60
CA LYS A 130 -10.37 -38.31 1.91
C LYS A 130 -11.62 -37.49 2.28
N GLY A 131 -12.56 -37.33 1.36
CA GLY A 131 -13.78 -36.53 1.54
C GLY A 131 -13.58 -35.03 1.34
N PHE A 132 -12.47 -34.59 0.73
CA PHE A 132 -12.17 -33.18 0.42
C PHE A 132 -12.92 -32.71 -0.84
N VAL A 133 -14.23 -32.94 -0.87
CA VAL A 133 -15.08 -32.69 -2.03
C VAL A 133 -15.02 -31.23 -2.48
N LEU A 134 -14.96 -30.30 -1.52
CA LEU A 134 -14.92 -28.87 -1.80
C LEU A 134 -13.63 -28.47 -2.52
N LYS A 135 -12.46 -28.94 -2.06
CA LYS A 135 -11.16 -28.74 -2.73
C LYS A 135 -11.15 -29.36 -4.11
N THR A 136 -11.68 -30.58 -4.24
CA THR A 136 -11.77 -31.29 -5.52
C THR A 136 -12.61 -30.52 -6.53
N HIS A 137 -13.81 -30.09 -6.14
CA HIS A 137 -14.68 -29.28 -7.00
C HIS A 137 -14.04 -27.95 -7.38
N LYS A 138 -13.45 -27.23 -6.40
CA LYS A 138 -12.75 -25.96 -6.66
C LYS A 138 -11.60 -26.16 -7.65
N THR A 139 -10.82 -27.22 -7.49
CA THR A 139 -9.69 -27.50 -8.38
C THR A 139 -10.18 -27.79 -9.79
N LEU A 140 -11.18 -28.65 -9.97
CA LEU A 140 -11.74 -28.97 -11.29
C LEU A 140 -12.36 -27.73 -11.96
N THR A 141 -13.18 -26.98 -11.24
CA THR A 141 -13.84 -25.78 -11.76
C THR A 141 -12.86 -24.65 -12.05
N SER A 142 -11.73 -24.60 -11.33
CA SER A 142 -10.67 -23.66 -11.66
C SER A 142 -10.14 -23.86 -13.06
N PHE A 143 -10.32 -25.04 -13.70
CA PHE A 143 -9.97 -25.37 -15.09
C PHE A 143 -11.15 -25.54 -16.05
N ARG A 144 -12.34 -25.04 -15.68
CA ARG A 144 -13.53 -25.12 -16.54
C ARG A 144 -13.36 -24.41 -17.88
N ASP A 145 -12.60 -23.33 -17.93
CA ASP A 145 -12.33 -22.55 -19.15
C ASP A 145 -11.62 -23.36 -20.24
N VAL A 146 -10.77 -24.31 -19.84
CA VAL A 146 -10.01 -25.18 -20.75
C VAL A 146 -10.70 -26.52 -20.94
N LEU A 147 -11.14 -27.15 -19.84
CA LEU A 147 -11.65 -28.53 -19.85
C LEU A 147 -13.16 -28.61 -20.09
N GLY A 148 -13.92 -27.54 -19.89
CA GLY A 148 -15.37 -27.52 -20.02
C GLY A 148 -15.91 -28.06 -21.35
N PRO A 149 -15.28 -27.76 -22.50
CA PRO A 149 -15.68 -28.29 -23.80
C PRO A 149 -15.34 -29.78 -24.04
N ILE A 150 -14.61 -30.44 -23.15
CA ILE A 150 -14.13 -31.81 -23.35
C ILE A 150 -15.18 -32.83 -22.91
N ASP A 151 -15.38 -33.84 -23.75
CA ASP A 151 -16.26 -34.97 -23.44
C ASP A 151 -15.84 -35.61 -22.11
N GLY A 152 -16.82 -35.79 -21.22
CA GLY A 152 -16.60 -36.35 -19.88
C GLY A 152 -16.28 -35.33 -18.78
N TYR A 153 -15.98 -34.06 -19.10
CA TYR A 153 -15.80 -33.03 -18.06
C TYR A 153 -17.06 -32.89 -17.21
N GLN A 154 -18.22 -32.71 -17.86
CA GLN A 154 -19.49 -32.55 -17.16
C GLN A 154 -19.87 -33.80 -16.37
N VAL A 155 -19.55 -34.99 -16.90
CA VAL A 155 -19.78 -36.26 -16.20
C VAL A 155 -18.98 -36.29 -14.90
N TYR A 156 -17.69 -35.96 -14.96
CA TYR A 156 -16.82 -35.96 -13.79
C TYR A 156 -17.18 -34.85 -12.78
N GLU A 157 -17.54 -33.66 -13.27
CA GLU A 157 -18.04 -32.58 -12.42
C GLU A 157 -19.33 -33.02 -11.68
N ASN A 158 -20.26 -33.66 -12.38
CA ASN A 158 -21.49 -34.19 -11.78
C ASN A 158 -21.20 -35.31 -10.76
N GLU A 159 -20.18 -36.16 -10.98
CA GLU A 159 -19.73 -37.14 -9.99
C GLU A 159 -19.27 -36.46 -8.69
N ILE A 160 -18.48 -35.38 -8.80
CA ILE A 160 -18.01 -34.61 -7.64
C ILE A 160 -19.18 -33.89 -6.95
N ILE A 161 -20.09 -33.29 -7.71
CA ILE A 161 -21.30 -32.66 -7.16
C ILE A 161 -22.14 -33.69 -6.42
N ALA A 162 -22.37 -34.88 -6.99
CA ALA A 162 -23.12 -35.95 -6.32
C ALA A 162 -22.46 -36.37 -4.99
N LYS A 163 -21.12 -36.45 -4.94
CA LYS A 163 -20.38 -36.66 -3.68
C LYS A 163 -20.53 -35.50 -2.70
N GLY A 164 -20.64 -34.28 -3.19
CA GLY A 164 -20.91 -33.08 -2.39
C GLY A 164 -22.28 -33.14 -1.74
N LYS A 165 -23.30 -33.55 -2.50
CA LYS A 165 -24.67 -33.80 -2.02
C LYS A 165 -24.72 -34.92 -0.99
N GLU A 166 -24.02 -36.04 -1.25
CA GLU A 166 -23.88 -37.14 -0.28
C GLU A 166 -23.26 -36.62 1.03
N LYS A 167 -22.14 -35.89 0.94
CA LYS A 167 -21.48 -35.30 2.11
C LYS A 167 -22.38 -34.31 2.85
N CYS A 168 -23.15 -33.49 2.12
CA CYS A 168 -24.15 -32.58 2.69
C CYS A 168 -25.11 -33.35 3.62
N THR A 169 -25.68 -34.47 3.18
CA THR A 169 -26.58 -35.27 4.03
C THR A 169 -25.90 -35.84 5.29
N GLN A 170 -24.59 -36.14 5.21
CA GLN A 170 -23.82 -36.68 6.34
C GLN A 170 -23.48 -35.63 7.40
N ILE A 171 -23.46 -34.35 7.03
CA ILE A 171 -23.08 -33.25 7.92
C ILE A 171 -24.29 -32.47 8.46
N ILE A 172 -25.51 -32.88 8.12
CA ILE A 172 -26.71 -32.32 8.74
C ILE A 172 -26.81 -32.86 10.17
N ILE A 173 -26.62 -31.96 11.12
CA ILE A 173 -26.70 -32.25 12.56
C ILE A 173 -27.47 -31.11 13.22
N ASP A 174 -28.16 -31.40 14.32
CA ASP A 174 -28.93 -30.38 15.04
C ASP A 174 -28.03 -29.51 15.91
N GLN A 175 -27.28 -28.60 15.27
CA GLN A 175 -26.39 -27.65 15.93
C GLN A 175 -26.55 -26.24 15.36
N LYS A 176 -26.82 -25.27 16.23
CA LYS A 176 -27.31 -23.94 15.85
C LYS A 176 -26.36 -23.17 14.93
N PHE A 177 -25.08 -23.05 15.28
CA PHE A 177 -24.13 -22.28 14.48
C PHE A 177 -23.58 -23.09 13.31
N TYR A 178 -23.36 -24.39 13.51
CA TYR A 178 -22.92 -25.29 12.44
C TYR A 178 -23.94 -25.40 11.30
N ASN A 179 -25.23 -25.26 11.59
CA ASN A 179 -26.29 -25.19 10.58
C ASN A 179 -26.10 -24.08 9.55
N ILE A 180 -25.46 -22.96 9.91
CA ILE A 180 -25.10 -21.90 8.96
C ILE A 180 -24.10 -22.43 7.93
N PHE A 181 -23.06 -23.11 8.41
CA PHE A 181 -22.06 -23.74 7.57
C PHE A 181 -22.68 -24.82 6.68
N THR A 182 -23.44 -25.75 7.27
CA THR A 182 -24.08 -26.84 6.53
C THR A 182 -25.02 -26.31 5.45
N SER A 183 -25.83 -25.29 5.76
CA SER A 183 -26.70 -24.64 4.77
C SER A 183 -25.90 -24.12 3.58
N LYS A 184 -24.81 -23.39 3.81
CA LYS A 184 -23.95 -22.85 2.74
C LYS A 184 -23.18 -23.91 1.97
N TYR A 185 -22.70 -24.95 2.65
CA TYR A 185 -22.08 -26.09 2.01
C TYR A 185 -23.07 -26.82 1.08
N CYS A 186 -24.29 -27.09 1.55
CA CYS A 186 -25.31 -27.75 0.75
C CYS A 186 -25.77 -26.88 -0.43
N GLU A 187 -25.99 -25.58 -0.20
CA GLU A 187 -26.32 -24.61 -1.24
C GLU A 187 -25.28 -24.60 -2.37
N TYR A 188 -23.99 -24.65 -2.02
CA TYR A 188 -22.89 -24.71 -2.98
C TYR A 188 -22.97 -25.93 -3.92
N PHE A 189 -23.44 -27.08 -3.43
CA PHE A 189 -23.64 -28.28 -4.24
C PHE A 189 -25.06 -28.44 -4.79
N GLY A 190 -25.90 -27.39 -4.71
CA GLY A 190 -27.24 -27.36 -5.27
C GLY A 190 -28.28 -28.15 -4.47
N GLU A 191 -28.07 -28.32 -3.16
CA GLU A 191 -29.07 -28.85 -2.22
C GLU A 191 -29.64 -27.71 -1.36
N GLY A 192 -30.93 -27.45 -1.50
CA GLY A 192 -31.64 -26.47 -0.69
C GLY A 192 -32.13 -27.10 0.60
N HIS A 193 -31.53 -26.76 1.73
CA HIS A 193 -32.07 -27.11 3.05
C HIS A 193 -32.65 -25.87 3.73
N ASN A 194 -33.95 -25.93 4.05
CA ASN A 194 -34.61 -24.97 4.91
C ASN A 194 -34.22 -25.25 6.36
N ILE A 195 -32.98 -24.88 6.72
CA ILE A 195 -32.50 -25.00 8.09
C ILE A 195 -32.94 -23.75 8.85
N VAL A 196 -33.77 -23.91 9.88
CA VAL A 196 -34.16 -22.82 10.78
C VAL A 196 -32.95 -22.50 11.65
N ILE A 197 -32.26 -21.41 11.32
CA ILE A 197 -31.11 -20.93 12.08
C ILE A 197 -31.64 -20.01 13.18
N SER A 198 -31.67 -20.49 14.42
CA SER A 198 -31.89 -19.66 15.61
C SER A 198 -30.64 -19.69 16.50
N THR A 199 -29.71 -18.78 16.24
CA THR A 199 -28.51 -18.57 17.05
C THR A 199 -28.70 -17.50 18.13
N ASP A 200 -29.79 -16.75 18.03
CA ASP A 200 -30.11 -15.55 18.80
C ASP A 200 -30.00 -15.75 20.31
N GLU A 201 -30.47 -16.88 20.83
CA GLU A 201 -30.50 -17.14 22.28
C GLU A 201 -29.11 -17.29 22.91
N GLU A 202 -28.09 -17.61 22.12
CA GLU A 202 -26.74 -17.90 22.62
C GLU A 202 -25.74 -16.78 22.41
N LEU A 203 -26.13 -15.77 21.65
CA LEU A 203 -25.40 -14.52 21.53
C LEU A 203 -25.55 -13.69 22.81
N TYR A 204 -24.68 -12.72 22.97
CA TYR A 204 -24.71 -11.84 24.11
C TYR A 204 -25.83 -10.83 23.99
N LYS A 205 -26.59 -10.69 25.08
CA LYS A 205 -27.44 -9.53 25.32
C LYS A 205 -26.65 -8.54 26.16
N PHE A 206 -26.58 -7.32 25.66
CA PHE A 206 -25.93 -6.22 26.37
C PHE A 206 -26.98 -5.27 26.94
N ASP A 207 -27.03 -5.18 28.27
CA ASP A 207 -27.98 -4.30 28.98
C ASP A 207 -27.52 -2.83 29.03
N GLY A 208 -26.43 -2.51 28.31
CA GLY A 208 -25.84 -1.18 28.21
C GLY A 208 -24.62 -0.98 29.12
N ALA A 209 -23.66 -0.18 28.67
CA ALA A 209 -22.57 0.31 29.51
C ALA A 209 -23.06 1.56 30.24
N SER A 210 -22.92 1.56 31.56
CA SER A 210 -23.07 2.78 32.35
C SER A 210 -21.69 3.27 32.80
N TYR A 211 -21.32 4.46 32.33
CA TYR A 211 -20.10 5.13 32.76
C TYR A 211 -20.46 6.12 33.86
N ILE A 212 -19.79 6.02 35.01
CA ILE A 212 -19.89 7.00 36.09
C ILE A 212 -18.55 7.72 36.13
N ILE A 213 -18.55 8.99 35.71
CA ILE A 213 -17.38 9.88 35.78
C ILE A 213 -17.68 10.92 36.85
N ASP A 214 -16.95 10.88 37.97
CA ASP A 214 -17.15 11.82 39.09
C ASP A 214 -18.62 11.92 39.53
N ASN A 215 -19.29 10.77 39.64
CA ASN A 215 -20.72 10.61 39.96
C ASN A 215 -21.72 11.06 38.88
N ILE A 216 -21.27 11.47 37.69
CA ILE A 216 -22.13 11.79 36.55
C ILE A 216 -22.28 10.56 35.65
N LYS A 217 -23.52 10.18 35.34
CA LYS A 217 -23.82 9.10 34.40
C LYS A 217 -23.64 9.60 32.96
N VAL A 218 -22.69 9.01 32.23
CA VAL A 218 -22.46 9.30 30.82
C VAL A 218 -22.99 8.13 29.98
N PRO A 219 -23.80 8.38 28.92
CA PRO A 219 -24.26 7.34 28.03
C PRO A 219 -23.07 6.64 27.38
N GLY A 220 -23.05 5.32 27.47
CA GLY A 220 -22.09 4.50 26.75
C GLY A 220 -22.43 4.38 25.29
N ALA A 221 -21.44 4.52 24.42
CA ALA A 221 -21.61 4.10 23.03
C ALA A 221 -21.80 2.57 22.99
N ASN A 222 -22.84 2.11 22.30
CA ASN A 222 -23.22 0.70 22.24
C ASN A 222 -22.38 -0.07 21.20
N TYR A 223 -21.05 -0.01 21.29
CA TYR A 223 -20.17 -0.69 20.34
C TYR A 223 -20.33 -2.21 20.39
N ILE A 224 -20.71 -2.78 21.54
CA ILE A 224 -21.05 -4.21 21.62
C ILE A 224 -22.26 -4.53 20.74
N ALA A 225 -23.26 -3.65 20.62
CA ALA A 225 -24.38 -3.89 19.72
C ALA A 225 -24.02 -3.89 18.24
N SER A 226 -22.84 -3.37 17.86
CA SER A 226 -22.30 -3.50 16.51
C SER A 226 -21.50 -4.79 16.30
N SER A 227 -21.24 -5.57 17.35
CA SER A 227 -20.54 -6.85 17.26
C SER A 227 -21.46 -7.93 16.72
N ARG A 228 -20.89 -8.88 15.95
CA ARG A 228 -21.55 -10.13 15.55
C ARG A 228 -21.92 -11.02 16.74
N LEU A 229 -21.37 -10.73 17.91
CA LEU A 229 -21.69 -11.41 19.16
C LEU A 229 -22.97 -10.91 19.83
N TYR A 230 -23.57 -9.81 19.36
CA TYR A 230 -24.73 -9.22 20.00
C TYR A 230 -26.05 -9.65 19.35
N ASN A 231 -27.03 -9.95 20.20
CA ASN A 231 -28.43 -10.05 19.81
C ASN A 231 -29.32 -9.51 20.94
N SER A 232 -30.37 -8.74 20.60
CA SER A 232 -31.32 -8.22 21.59
C SER A 232 -32.06 -9.31 22.36
N ASN A 233 -32.21 -10.48 21.75
CA ASN A 233 -32.85 -11.68 22.29
C ASN A 233 -31.84 -12.65 22.94
N GLY A 234 -30.56 -12.27 23.05
CA GLY A 234 -29.53 -13.09 23.69
C GLY A 234 -29.86 -13.46 25.13
N LYS A 235 -29.52 -14.69 25.55
CA LYS A 235 -29.65 -15.13 26.96
C LYS A 235 -28.38 -14.89 27.77
N GLN A 236 -27.23 -14.71 27.12
CA GLN A 236 -25.97 -14.46 27.81
C GLN A 236 -25.87 -12.96 28.13
N GLY A 237 -26.15 -12.59 29.38
CA GLY A 237 -26.07 -11.21 29.82
C GLY A 237 -24.62 -10.74 29.95
N ILE A 238 -24.28 -9.63 29.28
CA ILE A 238 -23.09 -8.84 29.57
C ILE A 238 -23.53 -7.59 30.32
N SER A 239 -22.91 -7.36 31.48
CA SER A 239 -23.06 -6.11 32.21
C SER A 239 -21.69 -5.50 32.47
N SER A 240 -21.62 -4.17 32.41
CA SER A 240 -20.41 -3.43 32.77
C SER A 240 -20.75 -2.25 33.65
N LYS A 241 -19.91 -2.05 34.68
CA LYS A 241 -19.95 -0.91 35.56
C LYS A 241 -18.59 -0.25 35.57
N THR A 242 -18.54 0.97 35.04
CA THR A 242 -17.29 1.73 34.94
C THR A 242 -17.34 2.89 35.91
N LYS A 243 -16.37 2.94 36.84
CA LYS A 243 -16.17 4.07 37.75
C LYS A 243 -14.87 4.77 37.40
N LEU A 244 -14.96 6.04 37.06
CA LEU A 244 -13.86 6.86 36.60
C LEU A 244 -13.79 8.14 37.42
N HIS A 245 -12.56 8.57 37.67
CA HIS A 245 -12.24 9.84 38.28
C HIS A 245 -11.44 10.67 37.28
N PHE A 246 -11.95 11.85 36.94
CA PHE A 246 -11.24 12.78 36.09
C PHE A 246 -10.64 13.89 36.95
N SER A 247 -9.34 14.14 36.77
CA SER A 247 -8.68 15.33 37.31
C SER A 247 -8.05 16.14 36.19
N TYR A 248 -8.29 17.44 36.27
CA TYR A 248 -7.74 18.46 35.38
C TYR A 248 -7.05 19.50 36.24
N ASN A 249 -5.81 19.80 35.89
CA ASN A 249 -5.03 20.81 36.55
C ASN A 249 -4.34 21.67 35.51
N GLU A 250 -4.66 22.94 35.49
CA GLU A 250 -4.02 23.92 34.63
C GLU A 250 -3.25 24.92 35.49
N LYS A 251 -1.95 25.04 35.22
CA LYS A 251 -1.08 26.02 35.88
C LYS A 251 -0.64 27.05 34.87
N SER A 252 -0.87 28.32 35.16
CA SER A 252 -0.37 29.42 34.35
C SER A 252 0.80 30.11 35.04
N SER A 253 1.83 30.45 34.26
CA SER A 253 2.98 31.24 34.70
C SER A 253 3.31 32.31 33.65
N ASN A 254 4.02 33.36 34.06
CA ASN A 254 4.36 34.48 33.17
C ASN A 254 5.90 34.61 32.96
N PRO A 255 6.58 33.59 32.41
CA PRO A 255 8.01 33.67 32.19
C PRO A 255 8.33 34.71 31.11
N SER A 256 9.58 35.18 31.12
CA SER A 256 10.12 35.95 30.00
C SER A 256 10.70 35.00 28.96
N LYS A 257 10.48 35.27 27.68
CA LYS A 257 11.20 34.63 26.56
C LYS A 257 12.02 35.66 25.80
N THR A 258 13.10 35.20 25.20
CA THR A 258 14.04 36.05 24.46
C THR A 258 14.10 35.58 23.02
N THR A 259 13.89 36.50 22.08
CA THR A 259 14.19 36.29 20.67
C THR A 259 15.42 37.10 20.27
N ASN A 260 16.23 36.56 19.36
CA ASN A 260 17.38 37.25 18.80
C ASN A 260 17.03 37.77 17.41
N TYR A 261 17.46 38.99 17.10
CA TYR A 261 17.26 39.62 15.81
C TYR A 261 18.48 40.45 15.42
N THR A 262 18.63 40.69 14.13
CA THR A 262 19.71 41.52 13.59
C THR A 262 19.14 42.88 13.23
N ASP A 263 19.80 43.93 13.70
CA ASP A 263 19.46 45.31 13.36
C ASP A 263 20.62 45.95 12.58
N GLN A 264 20.29 46.75 11.57
CA GLN A 264 21.30 47.44 10.77
C GLN A 264 21.60 48.81 11.38
N GLU A 265 22.71 48.89 12.10
CA GLU A 265 23.16 50.14 12.69
C GLU A 265 24.14 50.85 11.77
N SER A 266 23.87 52.12 11.52
CA SER A 266 24.82 52.95 10.81
C SER A 266 25.94 53.42 11.73
N TYR A 267 27.17 53.38 11.24
CA TYR A 267 28.32 54.00 11.87
C TYR A 267 29.08 54.87 10.88
N TRP A 268 29.70 55.92 11.39
CA TRP A 268 30.58 56.76 10.60
C TRP A 268 31.98 56.21 10.67
N THR A 269 32.62 56.06 9.51
CA THR A 269 34.04 55.74 9.42
C THR A 269 34.71 56.66 8.41
N THR A 270 36.02 56.76 8.50
CA THR A 270 36.82 57.51 7.54
C THR A 270 37.38 56.54 6.53
N GLU A 271 37.07 56.77 5.26
CA GLU A 271 37.69 56.05 4.15
C GLU A 271 38.64 56.98 3.40
N ARG A 272 39.77 56.41 3.01
CA ARG A 272 40.76 57.10 2.20
C ARG A 272 40.30 57.10 0.75
N GLU A 273 39.82 58.25 0.27
CA GLU A 273 39.42 58.45 -1.12
C GLU A 273 40.62 58.96 -1.91
N THR A 274 40.98 58.24 -2.98
CA THR A 274 41.97 58.71 -3.95
C THR A 274 41.33 59.73 -4.87
N TYR A 275 41.91 60.92 -4.96
CA TYR A 275 41.53 61.94 -5.93
C TYR A 275 42.77 62.39 -6.70
N TRP A 276 42.57 62.83 -7.93
CA TRP A 276 43.68 63.12 -8.84
C TRP A 276 43.88 64.62 -8.95
N VAL A 277 45.12 65.07 -8.77
CA VAL A 277 45.49 66.48 -8.97
C VAL A 277 46.61 66.59 -10.01
N ASN A 278 46.55 67.66 -10.80
CA ASN A 278 47.61 67.99 -11.74
C ASN A 278 48.68 68.79 -11.00
N GLU A 279 49.78 68.12 -10.65
CA GLU A 279 50.94 68.79 -10.10
C GLU A 279 51.84 69.31 -11.22
N VAL A 280 52.22 70.57 -11.09
CA VAL A 280 53.23 71.17 -11.95
C VAL A 280 54.60 70.64 -11.51
N TYR A 281 55.37 70.14 -12.45
CA TYR A 281 56.78 69.84 -12.27
C TYR A 281 57.60 70.45 -13.40
N TYR A 282 58.88 70.67 -13.13
CA TYR A 282 59.80 71.24 -14.10
C TYR A 282 60.69 70.12 -14.65
N ALA A 283 60.55 69.84 -15.94
CA ALA A 283 61.38 68.88 -16.65
C ALA A 283 62.38 69.63 -17.51
N LYS A 284 63.61 69.12 -17.59
CA LYS A 284 64.54 69.62 -18.61
C LYS A 284 64.16 69.00 -19.94
N GLU A 285 63.92 69.84 -20.93
CA GLU A 285 63.53 69.43 -22.27
C GLU A 285 64.45 70.08 -23.28
N MET A 286 64.90 69.29 -24.24
CA MET A 286 65.76 69.79 -25.29
C MET A 286 64.87 70.52 -26.30
N LYS A 287 64.98 71.86 -26.35
CA LYS A 287 64.27 72.65 -27.35
C LYS A 287 65.27 73.10 -28.38
N CYS A 288 65.06 72.65 -29.61
CA CYS A 288 65.91 72.97 -30.72
C CYS A 288 65.33 74.14 -31.52
N ASN A 289 66.07 75.23 -31.63
CA ASN A 289 65.80 76.32 -32.55
C ASN A 289 66.73 76.19 -33.76
N TYR A 290 66.21 75.56 -34.81
CA TYR A 290 66.97 75.21 -36.02
C TYR A 290 67.42 76.40 -36.87
N LEU A 291 67.11 77.64 -36.46
CA LEU A 291 67.58 78.87 -37.10
C LEU A 291 68.90 79.39 -36.52
N ASN A 292 69.41 78.81 -35.42
CA ASN A 292 70.71 79.16 -34.85
C ASN A 292 71.76 78.09 -35.17
N THR A 293 72.65 78.39 -36.12
CA THR A 293 73.61 77.44 -36.73
C THR A 293 74.78 77.02 -35.83
N TYR A 294 74.98 77.65 -34.66
CA TYR A 294 76.17 77.38 -33.83
C TYR A 294 75.93 76.51 -32.59
N ASN A 295 74.67 76.28 -32.19
CA ASN A 295 74.28 75.21 -31.24
C ASN A 295 72.74 75.12 -31.21
N PRO A 296 72.11 74.32 -32.09
CA PRO A 296 70.69 74.47 -32.37
C PRO A 296 69.79 74.00 -31.23
N CYS A 297 70.30 73.28 -30.23
CA CYS A 297 69.51 72.67 -29.17
C CYS A 297 70.01 73.05 -27.79
N GLN A 298 69.15 73.63 -26.97
CA GLN A 298 69.45 73.93 -25.57
C GLN A 298 68.46 73.21 -24.66
N MET A 299 68.96 72.73 -23.52
CA MET A 299 68.12 72.18 -22.46
C MET A 299 67.43 73.33 -21.75
N ILE A 300 66.14 73.50 -22.01
CA ILE A 300 65.31 74.46 -21.32
C ILE A 300 64.55 73.77 -20.19
N THR A 301 64.31 74.50 -19.12
CA THR A 301 63.40 74.04 -18.07
C THR A 301 61.97 74.32 -18.52
N ALA A 302 61.24 73.27 -18.88
CA ALA A 302 59.85 73.36 -19.31
C ALA A 302 58.91 72.97 -18.17
N LYS A 303 57.83 73.74 -18.05
CA LYS A 303 56.78 73.53 -17.05
C LYS A 303 55.82 72.47 -17.60
N LYS A 304 55.82 71.28 -17.00
CA LYS A 304 54.90 70.19 -17.33
C LYS A 304 53.95 69.92 -16.18
N THR A 305 52.82 69.28 -16.49
CA THR A 305 51.86 68.80 -15.49
C THR A 305 51.82 67.29 -15.51
N ARG A 306 51.87 66.66 -14.34
CA ARG A 306 51.59 65.23 -14.18
C ARG A 306 50.40 65.06 -13.25
N THR A 307 49.52 64.14 -13.59
CA THR A 307 48.40 63.78 -12.71
C THR A 307 48.92 62.81 -11.66
N VAL A 308 48.89 63.21 -10.39
CA VAL A 308 49.30 62.36 -9.27
C VAL A 308 48.09 62.04 -8.39
N PRO A 309 48.02 60.82 -7.82
CA PRO A 309 47.01 60.50 -6.84
C PRO A 309 47.34 61.22 -5.53
N LYS A 310 46.37 61.95 -5.00
CA LYS A 310 46.34 62.43 -3.62
C LYS A 310 45.26 61.68 -2.87
N PHE A 311 45.41 61.64 -1.54
CA PHE A 311 44.48 60.97 -0.66
C PHE A 311 43.80 62.03 0.21
N ARG A 312 42.48 61.95 0.32
CA ARG A 312 41.74 62.70 1.34
C ARG A 312 40.88 61.75 2.15
N ASP A 313 40.74 62.08 3.40
CA ASP A 313 39.90 61.36 4.34
C ASP A 313 38.46 61.82 4.15
N LYS A 314 37.59 60.91 3.70
CA LYS A 314 36.17 61.16 3.50
C LYS A 314 35.37 60.41 4.55
N LYS A 315 34.57 61.16 5.31
CA LYS A 315 33.64 60.58 6.28
C LYS A 315 32.51 59.91 5.53
N VAL A 316 32.42 58.58 5.60
CA VAL A 316 31.37 57.78 4.96
C VAL A 316 30.50 57.11 6.01
N LYS A 317 29.20 56.97 5.71
CA LYS A 317 28.23 56.25 6.54
C LYS A 317 28.20 54.80 6.06
N LYS A 318 28.63 53.87 6.90
CA LYS A 318 28.52 52.42 6.65
C LYS A 318 27.45 51.82 7.56
N TYR A 319 27.00 50.62 7.21
CA TYR A 319 26.08 49.84 8.02
C TYR A 319 26.79 48.57 8.47
N ARG A 320 26.48 48.12 9.68
CA ARG A 320 26.88 46.81 10.18
C ARG A 320 25.67 46.13 10.80
N ASP A 321 25.65 44.82 10.68
CA ASP A 321 24.67 43.98 11.33
C ASP A 321 25.03 43.85 12.82
N VAL A 322 24.14 44.29 13.70
CA VAL A 322 24.30 44.19 15.15
C VAL A 322 23.28 43.19 15.67
N SER A 323 23.78 42.15 16.34
CA SER A 323 22.93 41.18 17.02
C SER A 323 22.32 41.84 18.26
N LYS A 324 20.99 41.86 18.31
CA LYS A 324 20.21 42.35 19.45
C LYS A 324 19.30 41.25 19.95
N SER A 325 18.96 41.31 21.23
CA SER A 325 17.96 40.44 21.84
C SER A 325 16.76 41.28 22.28
N TYR A 326 15.58 40.67 22.22
CA TYR A 326 14.36 41.26 22.74
C TYR A 326 13.68 40.26 23.67
N THR A 327 13.58 40.66 24.93
CA THR A 327 12.92 39.91 25.97
C THR A 327 11.47 40.37 26.07
N PHE A 328 10.54 39.43 26.00
CA PHE A 328 9.11 39.69 26.11
C PHE A 328 8.46 38.74 27.10
N LYS A 329 7.30 39.15 27.63
CA LYS A 329 6.51 38.34 28.54
C LYS A 329 5.60 37.41 27.74
N VAL A 330 5.56 36.15 28.16
CA VAL A 330 4.59 35.18 27.65
C VAL A 330 3.71 34.71 28.80
N ARG A 331 2.48 34.33 28.50
CA ARG A 331 1.68 33.53 29.42
C ARG A 331 1.88 32.07 29.04
N GLN A 332 2.62 31.34 29.84
CA GLN A 332 2.80 29.90 29.70
C GLN A 332 1.71 29.18 30.48
N VAL A 333 1.16 28.12 29.90
CA VAL A 333 0.12 27.30 30.50
C VAL A 333 0.52 25.83 30.39
N ASP A 334 0.58 25.17 31.54
CA ASP A 334 0.80 23.74 31.68
C ASP A 334 -0.53 23.07 32.05
N GLN A 335 -1.06 22.26 31.15
CA GLN A 335 -2.30 21.53 31.27
C GLN A 335 -2.01 20.06 31.58
N ASN A 336 -2.53 19.55 32.70
CA ASN A 336 -2.45 18.16 33.10
C ASN A 336 -3.85 17.54 33.08
N LEU A 337 -4.00 16.48 32.30
CA LEU A 337 -5.24 15.71 32.16
C LEU A 337 -4.99 14.32 32.68
N ARG A 338 -5.74 13.91 33.70
CA ARG A 338 -5.65 12.57 34.26
C ARG A 338 -7.02 11.96 34.38
N LEU A 339 -7.13 10.70 34.02
CA LEU A 339 -8.33 9.92 34.23
C LEU A 339 -7.95 8.53 34.71
N THR A 340 -8.41 8.19 35.91
CA THR A 340 -8.15 6.91 36.55
C THR A 340 -9.45 6.21 36.90
N GLY A 341 -9.44 4.89 36.95
CA GLY A 341 -10.63 4.17 37.38
C GLY A 341 -10.58 2.70 37.07
N GLN A 342 -11.73 2.05 37.20
CA GLN A 342 -11.87 0.62 36.95
C GLN A 342 -13.20 0.34 36.25
N THR A 343 -13.17 -0.65 35.37
CA THR A 343 -14.37 -1.23 34.76
C THR A 343 -14.53 -2.65 35.26
N GLU A 344 -15.63 -2.91 35.96
CA GLU A 344 -16.06 -4.26 36.32
C GLU A 344 -16.97 -4.78 35.22
N ILE A 345 -16.59 -5.90 34.61
CA ILE A 345 -17.31 -6.55 33.52
C ILE A 345 -17.78 -7.91 34.03
N THR A 346 -19.05 -8.23 33.87
CA THR A 346 -19.56 -9.58 34.11
C THR A 346 -19.90 -10.22 32.77
N ILE A 347 -19.22 -11.32 32.44
CA ILE A 347 -19.41 -12.11 31.21
C ILE A 347 -19.65 -13.57 31.64
N ASP A 348 -20.79 -14.15 31.25
CA ASP A 348 -21.18 -15.51 31.68
C ASP A 348 -21.11 -15.70 33.21
N GLY A 349 -21.51 -14.69 33.97
CA GLY A 349 -21.42 -14.67 35.45
C GLY A 349 -20.01 -14.52 36.02
N LYS A 350 -18.96 -14.51 35.20
CA LYS A 350 -17.58 -14.28 35.62
C LYS A 350 -17.26 -12.80 35.62
N LYS A 351 -16.65 -12.33 36.72
CA LYS A 351 -16.24 -10.94 36.87
C LYS A 351 -14.81 -10.73 36.39
N VAL A 352 -14.59 -9.70 35.58
CA VAL A 352 -13.29 -9.22 35.10
C VAL A 352 -13.16 -7.75 35.47
N ILE A 353 -12.05 -7.37 36.10
CA ILE A 353 -11.78 -5.98 36.47
C ILE A 353 -10.65 -5.44 35.59
N VAL A 354 -10.94 -4.38 34.84
CA VAL A 354 -9.96 -3.68 34.01
C VAL A 354 -9.63 -2.35 34.66
N SER A 355 -8.35 -2.12 34.97
CA SER A 355 -7.88 -0.85 35.55
C SER A 355 -7.46 0.12 34.46
N HIS A 356 -7.85 1.39 34.62
CA HIS A 356 -7.61 2.48 33.69
C HIS A 356 -6.75 3.55 34.38
N ASN A 357 -5.66 3.96 33.75
CA ASN A 357 -4.81 5.07 34.22
C ASN A 357 -4.23 5.81 33.01
N PHE A 358 -4.87 6.92 32.65
CA PHE A 358 -4.48 7.74 31.52
C PHE A 358 -4.05 9.10 32.04
N TYR A 359 -2.90 9.56 31.54
CA TYR A 359 -2.28 10.81 31.96
C TYR A 359 -1.60 11.45 30.77
N GLU A 360 -1.94 12.70 30.49
CA GLU A 360 -1.29 13.51 29.47
C GLU A 360 -1.01 14.91 30.01
N THR A 361 0.18 15.42 29.69
CA THR A 361 0.59 16.79 30.01
C THR A 361 0.85 17.55 28.72
N TYR A 362 0.30 18.75 28.63
CA TYR A 362 0.49 19.68 27.53
C TYR A 362 1.05 20.99 28.09
N SER A 363 1.99 21.59 27.39
CA SER A 363 2.57 22.88 27.77
C SER A 363 2.62 23.75 26.52
N ASP A 364 2.03 24.94 26.60
CA ASP A 364 2.12 25.93 25.54
C ASP A 364 2.18 27.35 26.12
N TYR A 365 2.43 28.33 25.27
CA TYR A 365 2.47 29.73 25.68
C TYR A 365 1.85 30.64 24.62
N GLU A 366 1.24 31.72 25.10
CA GLU A 366 0.73 32.82 24.28
C GLU A 366 1.47 34.14 24.55
N HIS A 367 1.49 34.99 23.53
CA HIS A 367 1.89 36.39 23.65
C HIS A 367 1.24 37.22 22.54
N ASN A 368 1.04 38.50 22.84
CA ASN A 368 0.47 39.47 21.89
C ASN A 368 1.54 40.30 21.17
N GLU A 369 2.82 40.02 21.41
CA GLU A 369 3.93 40.76 20.77
C GLU A 369 3.91 40.59 19.25
N SER A 370 3.90 41.72 18.54
CA SER A 370 3.97 41.80 17.08
C SER A 370 5.10 42.75 16.70
N SER A 371 6.08 42.25 15.97
CA SER A 371 7.18 43.07 15.47
C SER A 371 7.83 42.43 14.25
N SER A 372 7.59 43.02 13.08
CA SER A 372 8.18 42.59 11.80
C SER A 372 9.72 42.57 11.86
N LEU A 373 10.33 43.60 12.45
CA LEU A 373 11.79 43.70 12.62
C LEU A 373 12.38 42.57 13.49
N LYS A 374 11.56 41.99 14.39
CA LYS A 374 12.00 40.99 15.38
C LYS A 374 11.51 39.58 15.02
N GLY A 375 10.87 39.41 13.86
CA GLY A 375 10.24 38.15 13.45
C GLY A 375 9.12 37.68 14.39
N LEU A 376 8.60 38.57 15.26
CA LEU A 376 7.58 38.22 16.23
C LEU A 376 6.19 38.44 15.64
N ARG A 377 5.33 37.44 15.82
CA ARG A 377 3.90 37.51 15.54
C ARG A 377 3.14 37.04 16.77
N PRO A 378 1.95 37.60 17.05
CA PRO A 378 1.12 37.10 18.14
C PRO A 378 0.91 35.60 18.02
N LYS A 379 1.01 34.91 19.14
CA LYS A 379 0.78 33.47 19.24
C LYS A 379 -0.28 33.25 20.30
N ASN A 380 -1.32 32.50 19.94
CA ASN A 380 -2.35 32.05 20.88
C ASN A 380 -1.98 30.67 21.45
N LEU A 381 -2.53 30.34 22.61
CA LEU A 381 -2.42 29.01 23.19
C LEU A 381 -3.09 27.97 22.29
N SER A 382 -2.41 26.84 22.12
CA SER A 382 -2.91 25.63 21.46
C SER A 382 -2.87 24.46 22.43
N LEU A 383 -3.73 24.50 23.45
CA LEU A 383 -3.89 23.42 24.43
C LEU A 383 -4.82 22.31 23.93
N LYS A 384 -4.85 21.18 24.63
CA LYS A 384 -5.75 20.09 24.29
C LYS A 384 -7.19 20.45 24.67
N ASP A 385 -8.11 20.18 23.76
CA ASP A 385 -9.54 20.24 24.06
C ASP A 385 -9.90 19.13 25.06
N VAL A 386 -10.31 19.52 26.26
CA VAL A 386 -10.58 18.63 27.39
C VAL A 386 -11.76 17.68 27.08
N GLN A 387 -12.77 18.14 26.36
CA GLN A 387 -13.96 17.34 26.08
C GLN A 387 -13.67 16.28 25.01
N ASN A 388 -12.96 16.67 23.95
CA ASN A 388 -12.48 15.75 22.92
C ASN A 388 -11.51 14.72 23.52
N TRP A 389 -10.64 15.12 24.43
CA TRP A 389 -9.76 14.21 25.17
C TRP A 389 -10.56 13.20 26.01
N LYS A 390 -11.57 13.66 26.78
CA LYS A 390 -12.48 12.79 27.53
C LYS A 390 -13.23 11.81 26.64
N ASN A 391 -13.77 12.29 25.52
CA ASN A 391 -14.50 11.45 24.56
C ASN A 391 -13.60 10.36 23.95
N ALA A 392 -12.38 10.72 23.55
CA ALA A 392 -11.39 9.77 23.05
C ALA A 392 -11.02 8.71 24.10
N PHE A 393 -10.92 9.10 25.38
CA PHE A 393 -10.72 8.15 26.47
C PHE A 393 -11.92 7.20 26.65
N ILE A 394 -13.17 7.71 26.64
CA ILE A 394 -14.37 6.87 26.75
C ILE A 394 -14.40 5.85 25.61
N GLN A 395 -14.02 6.26 24.39
CA GLN A 395 -13.88 5.34 23.25
C GLN A 395 -12.86 4.24 23.54
N ARG A 396 -11.68 4.57 24.09
CA ARG A 396 -10.66 3.56 24.48
C ARG A 396 -11.18 2.57 25.51
N VAL A 397 -11.83 3.03 26.58
CA VAL A 397 -12.44 2.13 27.59
C VAL A 397 -13.49 1.22 26.95
N THR A 398 -14.25 1.75 26.01
CA THR A 398 -15.26 0.96 25.30
C THR A 398 -14.62 -0.08 24.37
N SER A 399 -13.52 0.27 23.70
CA SER A 399 -12.71 -0.67 22.93
C SER A 399 -12.11 -1.77 23.81
N ASP A 400 -11.63 -1.44 25.02
CA ASP A 400 -11.14 -2.43 25.98
C ASP A 400 -12.26 -3.39 26.39
N LEU A 401 -13.46 -2.89 26.68
CA LEU A 401 -14.62 -3.72 26.98
C LEU A 401 -14.95 -4.67 25.81
N TYR A 402 -15.01 -4.15 24.58
CA TYR A 402 -15.20 -4.96 23.37
C TYR A 402 -14.13 -6.06 23.26
N TYR A 403 -12.87 -5.71 23.48
CA TYR A 403 -11.74 -6.63 23.46
C TYR A 403 -11.86 -7.73 24.52
N GLN A 404 -12.26 -7.41 25.75
CA GLN A 404 -12.48 -8.42 26.80
C GLN A 404 -13.61 -9.40 26.44
N VAL A 405 -14.71 -8.90 25.87
CA VAL A 405 -15.83 -9.75 25.42
C VAL A 405 -15.39 -10.68 24.28
N HIS A 406 -14.69 -10.13 23.29
CA HIS A 406 -14.14 -10.92 22.18
C HIS A 406 -13.15 -11.97 22.65
N ASN A 407 -12.25 -11.63 23.56
CA ASN A 407 -11.28 -12.57 24.11
C ASN A 407 -11.91 -13.65 24.96
N HIS A 408 -12.94 -13.33 25.74
CA HIS A 408 -13.68 -14.33 26.50
C HIS A 408 -14.37 -15.31 25.55
N TRP A 409 -15.05 -14.82 24.50
CA TRP A 409 -15.66 -15.67 23.48
C TRP A 409 -14.62 -16.53 22.75
N ARG A 410 -13.52 -15.93 22.30
CA ARG A 410 -12.40 -16.62 21.66
C ARG A 410 -11.80 -17.68 22.57
N ALA A 411 -11.55 -17.38 23.84
CA ALA A 411 -10.98 -18.33 24.79
C ALA A 411 -11.91 -19.53 25.06
N LYS A 412 -13.22 -19.34 24.90
CA LYS A 412 -14.27 -20.36 25.08
C LYS A 412 -14.43 -21.25 23.84
N TYR A 413 -14.39 -20.67 22.63
CA TYR A 413 -14.77 -21.39 21.40
C TYR A 413 -13.64 -21.61 20.39
N CYS A 414 -12.55 -20.83 20.43
CA CYS A 414 -11.41 -20.96 19.52
C CYS A 414 -10.32 -21.89 20.07
N LYS A 415 -10.71 -23.03 20.62
CA LYS A 415 -9.80 -24.07 21.11
C LYS A 415 -10.33 -25.42 20.68
N LYS A 416 -9.43 -26.34 20.37
CA LYS A 416 -9.78 -27.72 20.03
C LYS A 416 -10.40 -28.39 21.26
N SER A 417 -11.69 -28.69 21.19
CA SER A 417 -12.41 -29.45 22.21
C SER A 417 -13.54 -30.26 21.57
N GLY A 418 -13.85 -31.41 22.16
CA GLY A 418 -14.99 -32.24 21.75
C GLY A 418 -14.73 -33.12 20.53
N SER A 419 -15.81 -33.80 20.10
CA SER A 419 -15.83 -34.66 18.91
C SER A 419 -15.71 -33.84 17.62
N PRO A 420 -15.42 -34.44 16.44
CA PRO A 420 -15.36 -33.71 15.16
C PRO A 420 -16.65 -32.92 14.83
N VAL A 421 -17.80 -33.44 15.28
CA VAL A 421 -19.11 -32.80 15.18
C VAL A 421 -19.16 -31.54 16.05
N ASP A 422 -18.75 -31.65 17.32
CA ASP A 422 -18.64 -30.50 18.22
C ASP A 422 -17.63 -29.46 17.72
N GLN A 423 -16.58 -29.89 17.02
CA GLN A 423 -15.59 -28.99 16.44
C GLN A 423 -16.19 -28.08 15.36
N GLY A 424 -17.18 -28.55 14.59
CA GLY A 424 -17.88 -27.73 13.59
C GLY A 424 -18.65 -26.56 14.22
N GLU A 425 -19.38 -26.83 15.30
CA GLU A 425 -20.08 -25.80 16.08
C GLU A 425 -19.10 -24.80 16.71
N PHE A 426 -18.02 -25.30 17.31
CA PHE A 426 -16.99 -24.44 17.91
C PHE A 426 -16.28 -23.59 16.86
N MET A 427 -16.02 -24.15 15.68
CA MET A 427 -15.45 -23.44 14.54
C MET A 427 -16.36 -22.28 14.12
N MET A 428 -17.66 -22.52 13.93
CA MET A 428 -18.59 -21.45 13.54
C MET A 428 -18.74 -20.36 14.59
N ARG A 429 -18.67 -20.71 15.88
CA ARG A 429 -18.65 -19.70 16.96
C ARG A 429 -17.35 -18.93 16.97
N CYS A 430 -16.22 -19.62 16.82
CA CYS A 430 -14.91 -19.00 16.76
C CYS A 430 -14.81 -17.99 15.60
N ALA A 431 -15.37 -18.34 14.44
CA ALA A 431 -15.43 -17.51 13.24
C ALA A 431 -16.13 -16.15 13.42
N LEU A 432 -16.95 -15.98 14.46
CA LEU A 432 -17.60 -14.69 14.77
C LEU A 432 -16.60 -13.61 15.22
N VAL A 433 -15.48 -14.01 15.81
CA VAL A 433 -14.51 -13.10 16.45
C VAL A 433 -13.09 -13.24 15.94
N ALA A 434 -12.74 -14.39 15.38
CA ALA A 434 -11.38 -14.69 14.98
C ALA A 434 -11.03 -14.09 13.61
N SER A 435 -9.74 -13.87 13.39
CA SER A 435 -9.24 -13.49 12.07
C SER A 435 -9.22 -14.72 11.15
N ASP A 436 -9.11 -14.48 9.84
CA ASP A 436 -9.06 -15.57 8.84
C ASP A 436 -7.83 -16.49 8.99
N ASN A 437 -6.83 -16.11 9.80
CA ASN A 437 -5.59 -16.86 10.05
C ASN A 437 -5.59 -17.57 11.42
N GLU A 438 -6.77 -17.76 12.04
CA GLU A 438 -6.85 -18.45 13.32
C GLU A 438 -6.46 -19.94 13.15
N PRO A 439 -5.42 -20.44 13.85
CA PRO A 439 -4.92 -21.80 13.61
C PRO A 439 -5.97 -22.90 13.80
N PHE A 440 -6.90 -22.70 14.75
CA PHE A 440 -8.00 -23.64 14.98
C PHE A 440 -8.98 -23.70 13.79
N LEU A 441 -9.29 -22.56 13.18
CA LEU A 441 -10.17 -22.50 12.00
C LEU A 441 -9.50 -23.14 10.79
N ASP A 442 -8.21 -22.84 10.58
CA ASP A 442 -7.43 -23.42 9.50
C ASP A 442 -7.28 -24.94 9.65
N GLU A 443 -6.91 -25.44 10.83
CA GLU A 443 -6.81 -26.88 11.09
C GLU A 443 -8.14 -27.59 10.81
N TRP A 444 -9.26 -27.04 11.30
CA TRP A 444 -10.58 -27.62 11.07
C TRP A 444 -10.94 -27.61 9.58
N SER A 445 -10.78 -26.47 8.90
CA SER A 445 -11.12 -26.34 7.47
C SER A 445 -10.27 -27.24 6.57
N GLN A 446 -8.99 -27.42 6.88
CA GLN A 446 -8.10 -28.31 6.15
C GLN A 446 -8.49 -29.78 6.37
N ASN A 447 -8.84 -30.16 7.59
CA ASN A 447 -9.32 -31.51 7.89
C ASN A 447 -10.70 -31.80 7.31
N PHE A 448 -11.56 -30.79 7.17
CA PHE A 448 -12.90 -30.96 6.63
C PHE A 448 -12.91 -30.94 5.09
N SER A 449 -12.26 -29.94 4.49
CA SER A 449 -12.38 -29.61 3.07
C SER A 449 -11.10 -29.79 2.26
N GLY A 450 -9.94 -29.90 2.91
CA GLY A 450 -8.62 -29.81 2.28
C GLY A 450 -8.19 -28.37 1.93
N LEU A 451 -8.99 -27.35 2.26
CA LEU A 451 -8.71 -25.94 1.99
C LEU A 451 -8.35 -25.18 3.27
N ALA A 452 -7.64 -24.05 3.14
CA ALA A 452 -7.48 -23.10 4.22
C ALA A 452 -8.83 -22.43 4.56
N TYR A 453 -8.98 -21.91 5.79
CA TYR A 453 -10.27 -21.42 6.26
C TYR A 453 -10.74 -20.23 5.45
N LYS A 454 -9.83 -19.28 5.16
CA LYS A 454 -10.11 -18.11 4.32
C LYS A 454 -10.71 -18.50 2.97
N GLU A 455 -10.11 -19.50 2.33
CA GLU A 455 -10.48 -19.96 1.00
C GLU A 455 -11.84 -20.69 1.02
N MET A 456 -12.06 -21.55 2.01
CA MET A 456 -13.35 -22.20 2.23
C MET A 456 -14.46 -21.17 2.50
N LYS A 457 -14.17 -20.17 3.32
CA LYS A 457 -15.09 -19.09 3.68
C LYS A 457 -15.50 -18.26 2.46
N GLU A 458 -14.54 -17.85 1.64
CA GLU A 458 -14.80 -17.12 0.39
C GLU A 458 -15.66 -17.95 -0.58
N LEU A 459 -15.40 -19.25 -0.67
CA LEU A 459 -16.11 -20.16 -1.56
C LEU A 459 -17.56 -20.40 -1.12
N LEU A 460 -17.79 -20.56 0.18
CA LEU A 460 -19.12 -20.82 0.77
C LEU A 460 -19.90 -19.54 1.12
N LYS A 461 -19.26 -18.37 1.09
CA LYS A 461 -19.84 -17.07 1.47
C LYS A 461 -20.40 -17.07 2.91
N ILE A 462 -19.60 -17.58 3.85
CA ILE A 462 -19.93 -17.66 5.30
C ILE A 462 -19.31 -16.51 6.12
#